data_AF-A0A806U114-F1
#
_entry.id   AF-A0A806U114-F1
#
_cell.length_a   1.000
_cell.length_b   1.000
_cell.length_c   1.000
_cell.angle_alpha   90.00
_cell.angle_beta   90.00
_cell.angle_gamma   90.00
#
_symmetry.space_group_name_H-M   'P 1'
#
loop_
_entity.id
_entity.type
_entity.pdbx_description
1 polymer ?
#
loop_
_entity_poly.entity_id
_entity_poly.type
_entity_poly.pdbx_seq_one_letter_code
_entity_poly.pdbx_strand_id
1 'polypeptide(L)' 'MIHLEWNDRPTIKQVKCIHTDAKKFVVENVLTAGKTYDVKNETEEFYFVVDNTGQVGGFYKEYFEG' A
#
# COMPACT_ATOMS: atom_id res chain seq x y z
N MET A 1 -10.49 19.24 -15.09
CA MET A 1 -9.33 18.33 -15.20
C MET A 1 -8.90 18.00 -13.79
N ILE A 2 -9.44 16.92 -13.22
CA ILE A 2 -9.27 16.53 -11.81
C ILE A 2 -8.58 15.16 -11.84
N HIS A 3 -7.29 15.11 -12.18
CA HIS A 3 -6.61 13.86 -12.49
C HIS A 3 -5.30 13.63 -11.74
N LEU A 4 -4.93 14.42 -10.72
CA LEU A 4 -3.57 14.31 -10.16
C LEU A 4 -3.33 14.76 -8.71
N GLU A 5 -4.30 14.64 -7.80
CA GLU A 5 -4.08 15.01 -6.38
C GLU A 5 -4.00 13.83 -5.43
N TRP A 6 -3.64 12.64 -5.92
CA TRP A 6 -3.29 11.54 -5.02
C TRP A 6 -1.85 11.66 -4.49
N ASN A 7 -0.98 12.34 -5.23
CA ASN A 7 0.43 12.53 -4.86
C ASN A 7 0.61 13.54 -3.71
N ASP A 8 -0.22 14.60 -3.69
CA ASP A 8 -0.14 15.67 -2.69
C ASP A 8 -0.82 15.31 -1.36
N ARG A 9 -1.57 14.20 -1.32
CA ARG A 9 -2.23 13.78 -0.08
C ARG A 9 -1.22 13.44 1.01
N PRO A 10 -1.40 13.97 2.23
CA PRO A 10 -0.54 13.67 3.35
C PRO A 10 -0.59 12.18 3.63
N THR A 11 0.58 11.62 3.91
CA THR A 11 0.72 10.26 4.39
C THR A 11 0.05 10.14 5.76
N ILE A 12 -0.93 9.24 5.86
CA ILE A 12 -1.72 9.06 7.08
C ILE A 12 -0.93 8.23 8.07
N LYS A 13 -0.31 7.14 7.59
CA LYS A 13 0.43 6.18 8.42
C LYS A 13 1.53 5.51 7.60
N GLN A 14 2.53 4.98 8.29
CA GLN A 14 3.51 4.07 7.71
C GLN A 14 3.27 2.67 8.27
N VAL A 15 3.17 1.69 7.39
CA VAL A 15 2.88 0.30 7.76
C VAL A 15 3.96 -0.61 7.20
N LYS A 16 4.38 -1.62 7.97
CA LYS A 16 5.42 -2.55 7.56
C LYS A 16 4.77 -3.76 6.92
N CYS A 17 5.15 -4.08 5.68
CA CYS A 17 4.67 -5.30 5.04
C CYS A 17 5.25 -6.52 5.78
N ILE A 18 4.40 -7.41 6.28
CA ILE A 18 4.83 -8.62 6.98
C ILE A 18 4.90 -9.83 6.06
N HIS A 19 3.95 -9.96 5.15
CA HIS A 19 3.94 -10.98 4.11
C HIS A 19 3.24 -10.44 2.88
N THR A 20 3.63 -10.94 1.71
CA THR A 20 3.04 -10.63 0.40
C THR A 20 2.34 -11.86 -0.17
N ASP A 21 1.66 -12.65 0.68
CA ASP A 21 1.02 -13.92 0.32
C ASP A 21 -0.27 -13.70 -0.50
N ALA A 22 -0.13 -13.11 -1.68
CA ALA A 22 -1.21 -13.02 -2.64
C ALA A 22 -1.10 -14.20 -3.60
N LYS A 23 -1.82 -15.28 -3.31
CA LYS A 23 -1.87 -16.49 -4.17
C LYS A 23 -2.30 -16.27 -5.63
N LYS A 24 -2.77 -15.08 -6.00
CA LYS A 24 -3.51 -14.84 -7.25
C LYS A 24 -3.04 -13.67 -8.09
N PHE A 25 -2.25 -12.74 -7.55
CA PHE A 25 -1.79 -11.55 -8.27
C PHE A 25 -0.35 -11.20 -7.86
N VAL A 26 0.41 -10.60 -8.80
CA VAL A 26 1.85 -10.30 -8.72
C VAL A 26 2.13 -9.20 -7.68
N VAL A 27 1.86 -9.48 -6.42
CA VAL A 27 2.17 -8.57 -5.31
C VAL A 27 3.67 -8.53 -5.05
N GLU A 28 4.42 -9.56 -5.45
CA GLU A 28 5.88 -9.63 -5.32
C GLU A 28 6.65 -8.54 -6.09
N ASN A 29 6.10 -8.02 -7.19
CA ASN A 29 6.76 -6.92 -7.93
C ASN A 29 6.56 -5.55 -7.27
N VAL A 30 5.49 -5.40 -6.48
CA VAL A 30 5.04 -4.09 -5.97
C VAL A 30 5.26 -3.93 -4.46
N LEU A 31 5.09 -5.01 -3.69
CA LEU A 31 5.35 -5.08 -2.25
C LEU A 31 6.51 -6.01 -1.95
N THR A 32 7.25 -5.67 -0.90
CA THR A 32 8.41 -6.39 -0.40
C THR A 32 8.21 -6.59 1.10
N ALA A 33 8.11 -7.85 1.52
CA ALA A 33 8.02 -8.18 2.94
C ALA A 33 9.25 -7.63 3.69
N GLY A 34 9.00 -7.01 4.85
CA GLY A 34 10.01 -6.34 5.66
C GLY A 34 10.20 -4.85 5.34
N LYS A 35 9.66 -4.35 4.23
CA LYS A 35 9.74 -2.93 3.86
C LYS A 35 8.55 -2.14 4.43
N THR A 36 8.81 -0.89 4.79
CA THR A 36 7.79 0.06 5.24
C THR A 36 7.19 0.78 4.05
N TYR A 37 5.86 0.91 4.05
CA TYR A 37 5.09 1.55 3.01
C TYR A 37 4.24 2.69 3.57
N ASP A 38 4.12 3.72 2.76
CA ASP A 38 3.39 4.95 3.07
C ASP A 38 1.91 4.80 2.71
N VAL A 39 1.06 4.75 3.74
CA VAL A 39 -0.40 4.67 3.63
C VAL A 39 -0.94 6.05 3.30
N LYS A 40 -1.58 6.16 2.15
CA LYS A 40 -2.21 7.39 1.65
C LYS A 40 -3.71 7.38 1.89
N ASN A 41 -4.32 6.21 2.01
CA ASN A 41 -5.73 6.06 2.37
C ASN A 41 -5.96 4.70 3.06
N GLU A 42 -6.95 4.62 3.93
CA GLU A 42 -7.39 3.35 4.52
C GLU A 42 -8.91 3.24 4.51
N THR A 43 -9.42 2.04 4.29
CA THR A 43 -10.83 1.69 4.48
C THR A 43 -10.95 0.73 5.68
N GLU A 44 -12.14 0.20 5.97
CA GLU A 44 -12.30 -0.78 7.04
C GLU A 44 -11.39 -2.00 6.88
N GLU A 45 -11.26 -2.51 5.65
CA GLU A 45 -10.58 -3.78 5.37
C GLU A 45 -9.27 -3.64 4.56
N PHE A 46 -9.03 -2.48 3.94
CA PHE A 46 -7.91 -2.29 3.01
C PHE A 46 -7.05 -1.06 3.34
N TYR A 47 -5.74 -1.20 3.17
CA TYR A 47 -4.78 -0.11 3.11
C TYR A 47 -4.43 0.21 1.66
N PHE A 48 -4.50 1.49 1.32
CA PHE A 48 -3.98 2.01 0.06
C PHE A 48 -2.59 2.57 0.32
N VAL A 49 -1.57 1.84 -0.13
CA VAL A 49 -0.17 2.21 0.08
C VAL A 49 0.50 2.51 -1.25
N VAL A 50 1.50 3.39 -1.21
CA VAL A 50 2.36 3.66 -2.36
C VAL A 50 3.35 2.51 -2.51
N ASP A 51 3.22 1.75 -3.59
CA ASP A 51 4.07 0.61 -3.86
C ASP A 51 5.44 1.01 -4.47
N ASN A 52 6.33 0.05 -4.70
CA ASN A 52 7.67 0.30 -5.24
C ASN A 52 7.67 1.00 -6.62
N THR A 53 6.58 0.90 -7.39
CA THR A 53 6.40 1.58 -8.68
C THR A 53 5.95 3.03 -8.56
N GLY A 54 5.73 3.53 -7.32
CA GLY A 54 5.20 4.87 -7.07
C GLY A 54 3.71 5.01 -7.37
N GLN A 55 3.04 3.90 -7.67
CA GLN A 55 1.59 3.84 -7.82
C GLN A 55 0.95 3.48 -6.48
N VAL A 56 -0.35 3.67 -6.39
CA VAL A 56 -1.12 3.36 -5.18
C VAL A 56 -1.87 2.07 -5.45
N GLY A 57 -1.52 1.03 -4.70
CA GLY A 57 -2.25 -0.22 -4.66
C GLY A 57 -3.11 -0.32 -3.40
N GLY A 58 -4.30 -0.92 -3.54
CA GLY A 58 -5.12 -1.33 -2.40
C GLY A 58 -4.77 -2.75 -1.98
N PHE A 59 -4.45 -2.95 -0.71
CA PHE A 59 -4.00 -4.21 -0.13
C PHE A 59 -4.72 -4.44 1.21
N TYR A 60 -4.89 -5.68 1.65
CA TYR A 60 -5.59 -5.92 2.92
C TYR A 60 -4.72 -5.53 4.12
N LYS A 61 -5.35 -5.11 5.21
CA LYS A 61 -4.65 -4.73 6.44
C LYS A 61 -3.84 -5.86 7.04
N GLU A 62 -4.28 -7.10 6.86
CA GLU A 62 -3.59 -8.30 7.37
C GLU A 62 -2.16 -8.47 6.82
N TYR A 63 -1.85 -7.90 5.64
CA TYR A 63 -0.52 -8.00 5.02
C TYR A 63 0.48 -7.04 5.67
N PHE A 64 0.01 -6.13 6.51
CA PHE A 64 0.84 -5.13 7.15
C PHE A 64 0.70 -5.17 8.66
N GLU A 65 1.82 -4.95 9.32
CA GLU A 65 1.91 -4.78 10.76
C GLU A 65 2.32 -3.33 11.05
N GLY A 66 1.60 -2.70 11.96
CA GLY A 66 1.87 -1.33 12.39
C GLY A 66 0.94 -0.86 13.49
#